data_AF-A0A318ZZY7-F1
#
_entry.id   AF-A0A318ZZY7-F1
#
_cell.length_a   1.000
_cell.length_b   1.000
_cell.length_c   1.000
_cell.angle_alpha   90.00
_cell.angle_beta   90.00
_cell.angle_gamma   90.00
#
_symmetry.space_group_name_H-M   'P 1'
#
loop_
_entity.id
_entity.type
_entity.pdbx_description
1 polymer ?
#
loop_
_entity_poly.entity_id
_entity_poly.type
_entity_poly.pdbx_seq_one_letter_code
_entity_poly.pdbx_strand_id
1 'polypeptide(L)'
;MKAAERIRVPQRDGSPLRLEFATVEDLPEITDLWYNAFSPSMLFLWPDTPGVREWWNEANRHDMLHKPKSKYLKVIDTTQNGRIVAYAKWSFETAKERGPRWPAWHPDMDAATMDRFLLHLETNRANAVADTPKDFYLDMLATHNGYRKQGAARLLLEWGCEVGDEENAHIYIDASTDGQPVYRKFGFVSKNDPTTDPFEVAAMVREPGWKAT
;
A
#
# COMPACT_ATOMS: atom_id res chain seq x y z
N MET A 1 -7.15 -11.61 12.59
CA MET A 1 -8.44 -11.09 12.12
C MET A 1 -8.94 -12.03 11.04
N LYS A 2 -10.04 -12.78 11.23
CA LYS A 2 -10.38 -13.92 10.35
C LYS A 2 -10.56 -13.53 8.88
N ALA A 3 -11.09 -12.33 8.62
CA ALA A 3 -11.30 -11.79 7.27
C ALA A 3 -9.99 -11.72 6.45
N ALA A 4 -8.90 -11.27 7.08
CA ALA A 4 -7.60 -11.06 6.43
C ALA A 4 -6.72 -12.31 6.30
N GLU A 5 -7.21 -13.51 6.66
CA GLU A 5 -6.43 -14.74 6.56
C GLU A 5 -6.68 -15.53 5.26
N ARG A 6 -7.58 -15.06 4.40
CA ARG A 6 -7.96 -15.75 3.15
C ARG A 6 -8.23 -14.75 2.03
N ILE A 7 -7.99 -15.18 0.80
CA ILE A 7 -8.38 -14.44 -0.40
C ILE A 7 -9.75 -14.97 -0.84
N ARG A 8 -10.76 -14.09 -0.87
CA ARG A 8 -12.12 -14.39 -1.33
C ARG A 8 -12.48 -13.70 -2.65
N VAL A 9 -11.67 -12.71 -3.06
CA VAL A 9 -11.81 -12.00 -4.33
C VAL A 9 -11.82 -13.00 -5.49
N PRO A 10 -12.91 -13.04 -6.28
CA PRO A 10 -13.02 -13.97 -7.40
C PRO A 10 -11.89 -13.77 -8.42
N GLN A 11 -11.17 -14.85 -8.72
CA GLN A 11 -10.15 -14.85 -9.78
C GLN A 11 -10.84 -15.22 -11.09
N ARG A 12 -10.81 -14.33 -12.09
CA ARG A 12 -11.53 -14.54 -13.36
C ARG A 12 -10.90 -15.65 -14.20
N ASP A 13 -11.72 -16.60 -14.62
CA ASP A 13 -11.35 -17.59 -15.63
C ASP A 13 -10.91 -16.87 -16.93
N GLY A 14 -9.78 -17.29 -17.49
CA GLY A 14 -9.18 -16.67 -18.68
C GLY A 14 -8.31 -15.43 -18.44
N SER A 15 -8.33 -14.83 -17.24
CA SER A 15 -7.29 -13.84 -16.86
C SER A 15 -5.98 -14.57 -16.53
N PRO A 16 -4.80 -14.06 -16.93
CA PRO A 16 -3.52 -14.60 -16.48
C PRO A 16 -3.12 -14.11 -15.08
N LEU A 17 -3.81 -13.08 -14.56
CA LEU A 17 -3.47 -12.46 -13.29
C LEU A 17 -4.04 -13.25 -12.11
N ARG A 18 -3.21 -13.55 -11.11
CA ARG A 18 -3.62 -14.25 -9.87
C ARG A 18 -3.18 -13.47 -8.64
N LEU A 19 -4.13 -13.24 -7.73
CA LEU A 19 -3.89 -12.63 -6.42
C LEU A 19 -3.44 -13.70 -5.42
N GLU A 20 -2.36 -13.44 -4.70
CA GLU A 20 -1.78 -14.32 -3.70
C GLU A 20 -1.29 -13.52 -2.48
N PHE A 21 -1.13 -14.20 -1.34
CA PHE A 21 -0.33 -13.63 -0.25
C PHE A 21 1.14 -13.68 -0.62
N ALA A 22 1.86 -12.61 -0.34
CA ALA A 22 3.31 -12.59 -0.52
C ALA A 22 4.00 -13.33 0.64
N THR A 23 5.21 -13.82 0.34
CA THR A 23 6.13 -14.50 1.25
C THR A 23 7.43 -13.70 1.38
N VAL A 24 8.29 -14.04 2.34
CA VAL A 24 9.55 -13.31 2.54
C VAL A 24 10.53 -13.54 1.38
N GLU A 25 10.34 -14.61 0.62
CA GLU A 25 11.09 -14.94 -0.59
C GLU A 25 10.74 -14.01 -1.77
N ASP A 26 9.56 -13.38 -1.75
CA ASP A 26 9.09 -12.46 -2.79
C ASP A 26 9.71 -11.06 -2.68
N LEU A 27 10.33 -10.74 -1.54
CA LEU A 27 10.75 -9.37 -1.20
C LEU A 27 11.73 -8.73 -2.21
N PRO A 28 12.76 -9.44 -2.72
CA PRO A 28 13.64 -8.86 -3.73
C PRO A 28 12.88 -8.40 -4.99
N GLU A 29 11.95 -9.22 -5.49
CA GLU A 29 11.16 -8.89 -6.68
C GLU A 29 10.12 -7.80 -6.39
N ILE A 30 9.54 -7.78 -5.18
CA ILE A 30 8.67 -6.69 -4.72
C ILE A 30 9.42 -5.36 -4.68
N THR A 31 10.66 -5.35 -4.18
CA THR A 31 11.52 -4.15 -4.18
C THR A 31 11.84 -3.70 -5.60
N ASP A 32 12.18 -4.62 -6.51
CA ASP A 32 12.36 -4.29 -7.94
C ASP A 32 11.11 -3.66 -8.56
N LEU A 33 9.94 -4.20 -8.24
CA LEU A 33 8.66 -3.68 -8.70
C LEU A 33 8.38 -2.29 -8.13
N TRP A 34 8.70 -2.05 -6.85
CA TRP A 34 8.54 -0.73 -6.24
C TRP A 34 9.35 0.33 -7.00
N TYR A 35 10.64 0.06 -7.26
CA TYR A 35 11.48 0.99 -8.03
C TYR A 35 10.98 1.15 -9.47
N ASN A 36 10.42 0.10 -10.09
CA ASN A 36 9.77 0.24 -11.39
C ASN A 36 8.57 1.18 -11.34
N ALA A 37 7.73 1.08 -10.32
CA ALA A 37 6.47 1.82 -10.22
C ALA A 37 6.65 3.28 -9.77
N PHE A 38 7.63 3.54 -8.90
CA PHE A 38 7.82 4.84 -8.22
C PHE A 38 9.05 5.63 -8.68
N SER A 39 9.86 5.09 -9.60
CA SER A 39 10.94 5.86 -10.23
C SER A 39 10.41 6.71 -11.40
N PRO A 40 10.84 7.98 -11.53
CA PRO A 40 11.80 8.68 -10.69
C PRO A 40 11.18 9.44 -9.50
N SER A 41 9.85 9.45 -9.36
CA SER A 41 9.13 10.38 -8.46
C SER A 41 9.49 10.25 -6.98
N MET A 42 9.95 9.09 -6.54
CA MET A 42 10.22 8.81 -5.13
C MET A 42 11.70 8.65 -4.78
N LEU A 43 12.60 8.81 -5.76
CA LEU A 43 14.04 8.60 -5.55
C LEU A 43 14.68 9.64 -4.62
N PHE A 44 14.05 10.80 -4.42
CA PHE A 44 14.53 11.80 -3.47
C PHE A 44 14.34 11.38 -2.00
N LEU A 45 13.40 10.47 -1.72
CA LEU A 45 13.17 9.88 -0.40
C LEU A 45 13.91 8.55 -0.26
N TRP A 46 13.74 7.66 -1.25
CA TRP A 46 14.38 6.35 -1.27
C TRP A 46 15.23 6.21 -2.55
N PRO A 47 16.50 6.62 -2.51
CA PRO A 47 17.42 6.46 -3.63
C PRO A 47 17.54 4.99 -4.07
N ASP A 48 17.79 4.76 -5.35
CA ASP A 48 17.97 3.42 -5.90
C ASP A 48 19.41 2.94 -5.73
N THR A 49 19.81 2.67 -4.48
CA THR A 49 21.13 2.10 -4.14
C THR A 49 20.98 0.67 -3.62
N PRO A 50 22.05 -0.16 -3.68
CA PRO A 50 22.04 -1.48 -3.08
C PRO A 50 21.67 -1.46 -1.58
N GLY A 51 22.16 -0.46 -0.83
CA GLY A 51 21.87 -0.32 0.60
C GLY A 51 20.41 0.01 0.90
N VAL A 52 19.79 0.90 0.12
CA VAL A 52 18.36 1.22 0.29
C VAL A 52 17.47 0.04 -0.15
N ARG A 53 17.86 -0.71 -1.18
CA ARG A 53 17.17 -1.95 -1.58
C ARG A 53 17.21 -3.02 -0.48
N GLU A 54 18.37 -3.22 0.14
CA GLU A 54 18.52 -4.14 1.27
C GLU A 54 17.69 -3.67 2.47
N TRP A 55 17.69 -2.36 2.76
CA TRP A 55 16.86 -1.77 3.80
C TRP A 55 15.36 -2.04 3.57
N TRP A 56 14.86 -1.88 2.33
CA TRP A 56 13.47 -2.20 1.98
C TRP A 56 13.14 -3.67 2.24
N ASN A 57 14.03 -4.57 1.83
CA ASN A 57 13.86 -6.00 2.04
C ASN A 57 13.82 -6.34 3.53
N GLU A 58 14.71 -5.78 4.35
CA GLU A 58 14.75 -6.07 5.78
C GLU A 58 13.56 -5.45 6.53
N ALA A 59 13.18 -4.20 6.22
CA ALA A 59 12.03 -3.55 6.82
C ALA A 59 10.73 -4.34 6.56
N ASN A 60 10.51 -4.77 5.31
CA ASN A 60 9.33 -5.56 4.96
C ASN A 60 9.41 -6.99 5.52
N ARG A 61 10.60 -7.62 5.55
CA ARG A 61 10.81 -8.92 6.19
C ARG A 61 10.43 -8.87 7.67
N HIS A 62 10.91 -7.86 8.39
CA HIS A 62 10.59 -7.66 9.80
C HIS A 62 9.08 -7.54 10.01
N ASP A 63 8.40 -6.71 9.22
CA ASP A 63 6.94 -6.57 9.29
C ASP A 63 6.21 -7.90 9.03
N MET A 64 6.62 -8.66 8.00
CA MET A 64 6.00 -9.97 7.68
C MET A 64 6.17 -11.01 8.79
N LEU A 65 7.29 -10.97 9.52
CA LEU A 65 7.59 -11.93 10.60
C LEU A 65 7.02 -11.53 11.96
N HIS A 66 6.85 -10.23 12.22
CA HIS A 66 6.57 -9.72 13.56
C HIS A 66 5.26 -8.94 13.68
N LYS A 67 4.65 -8.50 12.57
CA LYS A 67 3.38 -7.75 12.56
C LYS A 67 2.28 -8.56 11.88
N PRO A 68 1.62 -9.51 12.58
CA PRO A 68 0.65 -10.43 11.97
C PRO A 68 -0.62 -9.77 11.40
N LYS A 69 -0.88 -8.51 11.79
CA LYS A 69 -1.96 -7.67 11.26
C LYS A 69 -1.54 -6.86 10.02
N SER A 70 -0.25 -6.86 9.67
CA SER A 70 0.23 -6.38 8.39
C SER A 70 0.19 -7.51 7.37
N LYS A 71 -0.45 -7.29 6.23
CA LYS A 71 -0.63 -8.30 5.19
C LYS A 71 -0.06 -7.79 3.88
N TYR A 72 0.79 -8.61 3.28
CA TYR A 72 1.38 -8.36 1.97
C TYR A 72 0.70 -9.26 0.96
N LEU A 73 0.20 -8.65 -0.11
CA LEU A 73 -0.41 -9.36 -1.22
C LEU A 73 0.34 -9.04 -2.49
N LYS A 74 0.41 -10.02 -3.38
CA LYS A 74 1.01 -9.90 -4.70
C LYS A 74 0.00 -10.31 -5.76
N VAL A 75 0.13 -9.74 -6.95
CA VAL A 75 -0.52 -10.25 -8.15
C VAL A 75 0.58 -10.77 -9.06
N ILE A 76 0.45 -12.03 -9.47
CA ILE A 76 1.36 -12.66 -10.41
C ILE A 76 0.75 -12.76 -11.81
N ASP A 77 1.59 -12.82 -12.84
CA ASP A 77 1.23 -13.22 -14.20
C ASP A 77 1.64 -14.67 -14.45
N THR A 78 0.65 -15.57 -14.55
CA THR A 78 0.89 -17.01 -14.73
C THR A 78 1.47 -17.36 -16.09
N THR A 79 1.41 -16.46 -17.08
CA THR A 79 2.00 -16.66 -18.41
C THR A 79 3.48 -16.31 -18.45
N GLN A 80 4.00 -15.65 -17.42
CA GLN A 80 5.38 -15.18 -17.30
C GLN A 80 6.08 -15.84 -16.11
N ASN A 81 5.98 -17.17 -16.00
CA ASN A 81 6.57 -17.96 -14.90
C ASN A 81 6.21 -17.46 -13.49
N GLY A 82 5.02 -16.87 -13.31
CA GLY A 82 4.58 -16.37 -12.01
C GLY A 82 5.22 -15.06 -11.58
N ARG A 83 5.76 -14.27 -12.51
CA ARG A 83 6.29 -12.92 -12.27
C ARG A 83 5.32 -12.07 -11.46
N ILE A 84 5.81 -11.38 -10.44
CA ILE A 84 5.05 -10.41 -9.66
C ILE A 84 4.88 -9.12 -10.50
N VAL A 85 3.62 -8.72 -10.69
CA VAL A 85 3.24 -7.58 -11.53
C VAL A 85 2.54 -6.46 -10.76
N ALA A 86 2.06 -6.74 -9.55
CA ALA A 86 1.63 -5.74 -8.59
C ALA A 86 1.79 -6.27 -7.16
N TYR A 87 1.88 -5.38 -6.18
CA TYR A 87 1.80 -5.76 -4.78
C TYR A 87 1.11 -4.68 -3.95
N ALA A 88 0.61 -5.08 -2.79
CA ALA A 88 0.07 -4.18 -1.78
C ALA A 88 0.53 -4.58 -0.38
N LYS A 89 0.71 -3.57 0.47
CA LYS A 89 0.94 -3.74 1.91
C LYS A 89 -0.21 -3.09 2.67
N TRP A 90 -0.99 -3.92 3.36
CA TRP A 90 -2.10 -3.50 4.21
C TRP A 90 -1.70 -3.57 5.68
N SER A 91 -2.04 -2.55 6.46
CA SER A 91 -1.95 -2.57 7.92
C SER A 91 -3.34 -2.49 8.51
N PHE A 92 -3.75 -3.56 9.19
CA PHE A 92 -5.01 -3.66 9.93
C PHE A 92 -4.85 -3.35 11.42
N GLU A 93 -3.79 -2.62 11.75
CA GLU A 93 -3.55 -2.05 13.07
C GLU A 93 -4.12 -0.65 13.12
N THR A 94 -4.78 -0.33 14.23
CA THR A 94 -5.15 1.08 14.48
C THR A 94 -3.88 1.92 14.61
N ALA A 95 -4.00 3.24 14.44
CA ALA A 95 -2.87 4.16 14.63
C ALA A 95 -2.19 4.00 16.00
N LYS A 96 -2.92 3.60 17.04
CA LYS A 96 -2.42 3.35 18.40
C LYS A 96 -1.66 2.03 18.55
N GLU A 97 -1.97 1.01 17.74
CA GLU A 97 -1.44 -0.35 17.90
C GLU A 97 -0.12 -0.59 17.17
N ARG A 98 0.08 0.05 16.01
CA ARG A 98 1.10 -0.37 15.03
C ARG A 98 2.57 -0.04 15.39
N GLY A 99 2.81 0.75 16.44
CA GLY A 99 4.14 1.25 16.78
C GLY A 99 4.76 2.16 15.70
N PRO A 100 6.10 2.32 15.69
CA PRO A 100 6.80 3.05 14.63
C PRO A 100 6.60 2.40 13.26
N ARG A 101 6.34 3.24 12.24
CA ARG A 101 6.05 2.77 10.87
C ARG A 101 7.31 2.26 10.16
N TRP A 102 8.50 2.78 10.50
CA TRP A 102 9.75 2.50 9.79
C TRP A 102 10.92 2.25 10.75
N PRO A 103 11.89 1.40 10.37
CA PRO A 103 13.16 1.26 11.08
C PRO A 103 14.05 2.50 10.88
N ALA A 104 15.22 2.52 11.53
CA ALA A 104 16.20 3.59 11.34
C ALA A 104 16.61 3.71 9.86
N TRP A 105 16.79 4.96 9.40
CA TRP A 105 17.14 5.25 8.01
C TRP A 105 18.53 4.73 7.63
N HIS A 106 18.65 4.25 6.39
CA HIS A 106 19.95 3.91 5.81
C HIS A 106 20.77 5.19 5.55
N PRO A 107 22.12 5.18 5.69
CA PRO A 107 22.96 6.36 5.44
C PRO A 107 22.84 6.99 4.03
N ASP A 108 22.37 6.22 3.06
CA ASP A 108 22.12 6.71 1.70
C ASP A 108 20.83 7.55 1.58
N MET A 109 20.00 7.60 2.62
CA MET A 109 18.76 8.40 2.66
C MET A 109 18.98 9.71 3.42
N ASP A 110 18.29 10.78 2.99
CA ASP A 110 18.25 12.02 3.76
C ASP A 110 17.24 11.90 4.92
N ALA A 111 17.75 11.55 6.10
CA ALA A 111 16.95 11.39 7.31
C ALA A 111 16.06 12.60 7.63
N ALA A 112 16.54 13.84 7.41
CA ALA A 112 15.76 15.03 7.72
C ALA A 112 14.58 15.23 6.76
N THR A 113 14.74 14.86 5.49
CA THR A 113 13.65 14.88 4.52
C THR A 113 12.68 13.73 4.76
N MET A 114 13.18 12.54 5.09
CA MET A 114 12.36 11.39 5.46
C MET A 114 11.49 11.66 6.69
N ASP A 115 12.06 12.21 7.75
CA ASP A 115 11.33 12.52 8.98
C ASP A 115 10.24 13.57 8.74
N ARG A 116 10.52 14.62 7.95
CA ARG A 116 9.51 15.61 7.56
C ARG A 116 8.38 15.00 6.74
N PHE A 117 8.72 14.16 5.77
CA PHE A 117 7.73 13.48 4.94
C PHE A 117 6.83 12.57 5.78
N LEU A 118 7.42 11.74 6.65
CA LEU A 118 6.64 10.87 7.53
C LEU A 118 5.74 11.64 8.49
N LEU A 119 6.28 12.68 9.16
CA LEU A 119 5.49 13.49 10.08
C LEU A 119 4.28 14.09 9.38
N HIS A 120 4.44 14.50 8.12
CA HIS A 120 3.34 14.98 7.29
C HIS A 120 2.29 13.90 7.03
N LEU A 121 2.68 12.70 6.60
CA LEU A 121 1.74 11.59 6.38
C LEU A 121 1.02 11.19 7.69
N GLU A 122 1.71 11.20 8.83
CA GLU A 122 1.09 10.94 10.13
C GLU A 122 0.05 12.00 10.51
N THR A 123 0.37 13.26 10.25
CA THR A 123 -0.53 14.38 10.52
C THR A 123 -1.77 14.31 9.61
N ASN A 124 -1.58 14.00 8.33
CA ASN A 124 -2.67 13.79 7.38
C ASN A 124 -3.60 12.66 7.84
N ARG A 125 -3.06 11.51 8.25
CA ARG A 125 -3.88 10.41 8.79
C ARG A 125 -4.63 10.84 10.04
N ALA A 126 -3.91 11.38 11.02
CA ALA A 126 -4.50 11.80 12.30
C ALA A 126 -5.67 12.76 12.11
N ASN A 127 -5.55 13.72 11.19
CA ASN A 127 -6.62 14.66 10.87
C ASN A 127 -7.77 14.00 10.09
N ALA A 128 -7.46 13.19 9.08
CA ALA A 128 -8.45 12.60 8.18
C ALA A 128 -9.37 11.58 8.86
N VAL A 129 -8.87 10.88 9.90
CA VAL A 129 -9.61 9.85 10.63
C VAL A 129 -9.86 10.21 12.11
N ALA A 130 -9.74 11.50 12.50
CA ALA A 130 -9.86 11.94 13.90
C ALA A 130 -11.16 11.47 14.58
N ASP A 131 -12.29 11.55 13.86
CA ASP A 131 -13.63 11.18 14.35
C ASP A 131 -14.01 9.73 14.00
N THR A 132 -13.05 8.94 13.51
CA THR A 132 -13.29 7.57 13.07
C THR A 132 -13.01 6.57 14.20
N PRO A 133 -13.96 5.70 14.56
CA PRO A 133 -13.77 4.76 15.66
C PRO A 133 -12.75 3.65 15.35
N LYS A 134 -12.60 3.28 14.08
CA LYS A 134 -11.69 2.23 13.60
C LYS A 134 -11.30 2.49 12.15
N ASP A 135 -9.99 2.57 11.91
CA ASP A 135 -9.42 2.73 10.58
C ASP A 135 -8.30 1.71 10.32
N PHE A 136 -8.18 1.32 9.05
CA PHE A 136 -7.09 0.53 8.49
C PHE A 136 -6.32 1.37 7.47
N TYR A 137 -5.15 0.90 7.07
CA TYR A 137 -4.25 1.63 6.18
C TYR A 137 -3.77 0.79 5.02
N LEU A 138 -3.85 1.33 3.81
CA LEU A 138 -3.06 0.85 2.68
C LEU A 138 -1.73 1.61 2.68
N ASP A 139 -0.69 0.93 3.15
CA ASP A 139 0.65 1.51 3.26
C ASP A 139 1.29 1.65 1.88
N MET A 140 1.20 0.62 1.05
CA MET A 140 1.77 0.60 -0.30
C MET A 140 0.83 -0.07 -1.30
N LEU A 141 0.77 0.49 -2.50
CA LEU A 141 0.16 -0.13 -3.68
C LEU A 141 1.03 0.19 -4.90
N ALA A 142 1.57 -0.84 -5.53
CA ALA A 142 2.41 -0.70 -6.70
C ALA A 142 1.94 -1.62 -7.82
N THR A 143 2.02 -1.14 -9.05
CA THR A 143 1.78 -1.96 -10.25
C THR A 143 2.89 -1.67 -11.24
N HIS A 144 3.54 -2.73 -11.72
CA HIS A 144 4.59 -2.65 -12.72
C HIS A 144 4.07 -1.86 -13.94
N ASN A 145 4.90 -0.96 -14.49
CA ASN A 145 4.47 0.00 -15.51
C ASN A 145 3.85 -0.68 -16.75
N GLY A 146 4.42 -1.81 -17.18
CA GLY A 146 3.91 -2.63 -18.29
C GLY A 146 2.58 -3.37 -18.01
N TYR A 147 2.12 -3.41 -16.76
CA TYR A 147 0.90 -4.12 -16.32
C TYR A 147 -0.20 -3.17 -15.83
N ARG A 148 0.01 -1.86 -15.94
CA ARG A 148 -1.01 -0.87 -15.59
C ARG A 148 -2.23 -1.01 -16.51
N LYS A 149 -3.40 -0.63 -15.98
CA LYS A 149 -4.71 -0.70 -16.67
C LYS A 149 -5.17 -2.12 -17.06
N GLN A 150 -4.53 -3.17 -16.54
CA GLN A 150 -4.93 -4.57 -16.74
C GLN A 150 -5.70 -5.18 -15.55
N GLY A 151 -5.97 -4.40 -14.51
CA GLY A 151 -6.75 -4.82 -13.35
C GLY A 151 -5.96 -5.38 -12.17
N ALA A 152 -4.63 -5.41 -12.21
CA ALA A 152 -3.81 -5.91 -11.09
C ALA A 152 -4.06 -5.14 -9.78
N ALA A 153 -4.00 -3.80 -9.81
CA ALA A 153 -4.33 -2.96 -8.64
C ALA A 153 -5.76 -3.16 -8.12
N ARG A 154 -6.71 -3.49 -9.01
CA ARG A 154 -8.10 -3.73 -8.63
C ARG A 154 -8.22 -4.93 -7.70
N LEU A 155 -7.55 -6.04 -8.02
CA LEU A 155 -7.57 -7.26 -7.19
C LEU A 155 -7.06 -6.98 -5.76
N LEU A 156 -5.97 -6.23 -5.65
CA LEU A 156 -5.37 -5.86 -4.37
C LEU A 156 -6.28 -4.94 -3.54
N LEU A 157 -6.94 -3.98 -4.19
CA LEU A 157 -7.87 -3.06 -3.55
C LEU A 157 -9.18 -3.73 -3.14
N GLU A 158 -9.76 -4.58 -3.98
CA GLU A 158 -10.97 -5.35 -3.66
C GLU A 158 -10.77 -6.15 -2.38
N TRP A 159 -9.65 -6.87 -2.27
CA TRP A 159 -9.36 -7.69 -1.10
C TRP A 159 -9.31 -6.86 0.21
N GLY A 160 -8.55 -5.77 0.22
CA GLY A 160 -8.43 -4.95 1.44
C GLY A 160 -9.71 -4.18 1.78
N CYS A 161 -10.47 -3.75 0.76
CA CYS A 161 -11.77 -3.12 0.95
C CYS A 161 -12.80 -4.10 1.53
N GLU A 162 -12.87 -5.33 1.03
CA GLU A 162 -13.73 -6.39 1.60
C GLU A 162 -13.39 -6.66 3.07
N VAL A 163 -12.10 -6.71 3.41
CA VAL A 163 -11.65 -6.85 4.81
C VAL A 163 -12.11 -5.66 5.66
N GLY A 164 -11.96 -4.42 5.17
CA GLY A 164 -12.44 -3.23 5.88
C GLY A 164 -13.95 -3.23 6.10
N ASP A 165 -14.72 -3.67 5.09
CA ASP A 165 -16.17 -3.77 5.16
C ASP A 165 -16.64 -4.82 6.17
N GLU A 166 -16.04 -6.02 6.17
CA GLU A 166 -16.33 -7.09 7.15
C GLU A 166 -16.04 -6.66 8.59
N GLU A 167 -15.05 -5.79 8.77
CA GLU A 167 -14.56 -5.34 10.06
C GLU A 167 -15.16 -4.00 10.51
N ASN A 168 -16.10 -3.46 9.72
CA ASN A 168 -16.73 -2.15 9.88
C ASN A 168 -15.68 -1.05 10.15
N ALA A 169 -14.59 -1.07 9.39
CA ALA A 169 -13.46 -0.17 9.52
C ALA A 169 -13.37 0.75 8.31
N HIS A 170 -13.05 2.03 8.55
CA HIS A 170 -12.67 2.92 7.47
C HIS A 170 -11.31 2.52 6.92
N ILE A 171 -11.00 2.95 5.70
CA ILE A 171 -9.69 2.74 5.10
C ILE A 171 -9.09 4.09 4.77
N TYR A 172 -7.89 4.34 5.28
CA TYR A 172 -7.08 5.51 4.99
C TYR A 172 -5.99 5.19 3.96
N ILE A 173 -5.68 6.16 3.09
CA ILE A 173 -4.61 6.09 2.09
C ILE A 173 -3.97 7.47 1.91
N ASP A 174 -2.65 7.50 1.81
CA ASP A 174 -1.88 8.61 1.25
C ASP A 174 -1.75 8.41 -0.27
N ALA A 175 -2.60 9.09 -1.04
CA ALA A 175 -2.73 8.86 -2.47
C ALA A 175 -1.87 9.84 -3.28
N SER A 176 -0.96 9.31 -4.10
CA SER A 176 -0.30 10.07 -5.15
C SER A 176 -1.30 10.57 -6.19
N THR A 177 -0.96 11.64 -6.92
CA THR A 177 -1.74 12.18 -8.03
C THR A 177 -2.20 11.09 -9.02
N ASP A 178 -1.30 10.17 -9.38
CA ASP A 178 -1.58 9.05 -10.29
C ASP A 178 -2.50 7.98 -9.68
N GLY A 179 -2.45 7.79 -8.35
CA GLY A 179 -3.24 6.79 -7.64
C GLY A 179 -4.68 7.22 -7.39
N GLN A 180 -4.92 8.53 -7.16
CA GLN A 180 -6.23 9.07 -6.78
C GLN A 180 -7.40 8.60 -7.68
N PRO A 181 -7.30 8.59 -9.03
CA PRO A 181 -8.40 8.14 -9.89
C PRO A 181 -8.78 6.67 -9.68
N VAL A 182 -7.83 5.81 -9.29
CA VAL A 182 -8.12 4.41 -8.99
C VAL A 182 -8.87 4.33 -7.66
N TYR A 183 -8.40 5.00 -6.62
CA TYR A 183 -9.02 4.97 -5.30
C TYR A 183 -10.46 5.54 -5.32
N ARG A 184 -10.73 6.61 -6.08
CA ARG A 184 -12.10 7.15 -6.21
C ARG A 184 -13.11 6.10 -6.70
N LYS A 185 -12.69 5.18 -7.58
CA LYS A 185 -13.55 4.08 -8.07
C LYS A 185 -13.89 3.04 -7.00
N PHE A 186 -13.23 3.10 -5.85
CA PHE A 186 -13.47 2.26 -4.68
C PHE A 186 -14.16 3.02 -3.55
N GLY A 187 -14.63 4.25 -3.79
CA GLY A 187 -15.33 5.05 -2.78
C GLY A 187 -14.44 5.88 -1.87
N PHE A 188 -13.15 6.01 -2.18
CA PHE A 188 -12.26 6.89 -1.43
C PHE A 188 -12.51 8.35 -1.76
N VAL A 189 -12.55 9.20 -0.74
CA VAL A 189 -12.78 10.65 -0.83
C VAL A 189 -11.61 11.39 -0.19
N SER A 190 -11.12 12.44 -0.87
CA SER A 190 -10.03 13.29 -0.35
C SER A 190 -10.49 14.12 0.84
N LYS A 191 -9.65 14.22 1.88
CA LYS A 191 -9.87 15.02 3.09
C LYS A 191 -8.98 16.27 3.16
N ASN A 192 -8.05 16.42 2.22
CA ASN A 192 -7.26 17.63 1.98
C ASN A 192 -7.31 18.02 0.49
N ASP A 193 -6.80 19.21 0.17
CA ASP A 193 -6.51 19.63 -1.20
C ASP A 193 -5.05 19.28 -1.54
N PRO A 194 -4.80 18.22 -2.34
CA PRO A 194 -3.45 17.79 -2.68
C PRO A 194 -2.67 18.81 -3.51
N THR A 195 -3.33 19.78 -4.15
CA THR A 195 -2.63 20.82 -4.94
C THR A 195 -1.94 21.87 -4.07
N THR A 196 -2.28 21.91 -2.78
CA THR A 196 -1.67 22.78 -1.77
C THR A 196 -0.87 21.99 -0.73
N ASP A 197 -0.84 20.66 -0.85
CA ASP A 197 -0.09 19.77 0.02
C ASP A 197 1.41 19.82 -0.31
N PRO A 198 2.31 19.97 0.68
CA PRO A 198 3.75 20.16 0.44
C PRO A 198 4.43 18.97 -0.24
N PHE A 199 3.78 17.80 -0.26
CA PHE A 199 4.27 16.60 -0.93
C PHE A 199 3.29 16.09 -2.01
N GLU A 200 2.29 16.90 -2.38
CA GLU A 200 1.26 16.57 -3.37
C GLU A 200 0.49 15.26 -3.07
N VAL A 201 0.31 14.96 -1.78
CA VAL A 201 -0.38 13.75 -1.32
C VAL A 201 -1.83 14.06 -0.97
N ALA A 202 -2.76 13.27 -1.51
CA ALA A 202 -4.16 13.30 -1.10
C ALA A 202 -4.40 12.33 0.06
N ALA A 203 -4.77 12.86 1.23
CA ALA A 203 -5.25 12.10 2.36
C ALA A 203 -6.67 11.60 2.07
N MET A 204 -6.82 10.35 1.61
CA MET A 204 -8.10 9.80 1.18
C MET A 204 -8.66 8.80 2.19
N VAL A 205 -9.98 8.86 2.43
CA VAL A 205 -10.70 7.96 3.32
C VAL A 205 -11.84 7.27 2.58
N ARG A 206 -12.01 5.97 2.81
CA ARG A 206 -13.18 5.19 2.41
C ARG A 206 -13.96 4.73 3.63
N GLU A 207 -15.28 4.91 3.60
CA GLU A 207 -16.20 4.40 4.61
C GLU A 207 -16.50 2.90 4.40
N PRO A 208 -16.74 2.13 5.48
CA PRO A 208 -17.12 0.72 5.35
C PRO A 208 -18.50 0.56 4.69
N GLY A 209 -18.70 -0.55 3.98
CA GLY A 209 -19.95 -0.91 3.33
C GLY A 209 -20.24 -0.14 2.03
N TRP A 210 -19.24 0.59 1.50
CA TRP A 210 -19.38 1.30 0.23
C TRP A 210 -19.70 0.30 -0.91
N LYS A 211 -20.70 0.66 -1.71
CA LYS A 211 -21.10 -0.09 -2.91
C LYS A 211 -20.85 0.77 -4.13
N ALA A 212 -20.27 0.16 -5.18
CA ALA A 212 -20.20 0.80 -6.48
C ALA A 212 -21.61 1.11 -6.98
N THR A 213 -21.86 2.39 -7.26
CA THR A 213 -23.06 2.87 -7.96
C THR A 213 -23.00 2.54 -9.43
#